data_AF-A0A924GXH5-F1
#
_entry.id   AF-A0A924GXH5-F1
#
_cell.length_a   1.000
_cell.length_b   1.000
_cell.length_c   1.000
_cell.angle_alpha   90.00
_cell.angle_beta   90.00
_cell.angle_gamma   90.00
#
_symmetry.space_group_name_H-M   'P 1'
#
loop_
_entity.id
_entity.type
_entity.pdbx_description
1 polymer ?
#
loop_
_entity_poly.entity_id
_entity_poly.type
_entity_poly.pdbx_seq_one_letter_code
_entity_poly.pdbx_strand_id
1 'polypeptide(L)'
;EVCFCPGYMRGLSFHGNFALVGMSRPRHNKTFSGLALDENLSKRQVEPRCGIQVIDLRTGDTVHWVRMEGLVEELYDVVALPGVRRPMALGFKTDEIRRVISIDTGA
;
A
#
# COMPACT_ATOMS: atom_id res chain seq x y z
N GLU A 1 -19.53 -0.67 6.80
CA GLU A 1 -18.09 -0.90 6.53
C GLU A 1 -17.99 -1.70 5.24
N VAL A 2 -17.07 -1.37 4.34
CA VAL A 2 -16.90 -2.11 3.07
C VAL A 2 -15.91 -3.26 3.24
N CYS A 3 -14.75 -3.00 3.85
CA CYS A 3 -13.72 -3.99 4.14
C CYS A 3 -12.90 -3.53 5.35
N PHE A 4 -12.34 -4.50 6.08
CA PHE A 4 -11.41 -4.23 7.16
C PHE A 4 -9.96 -4.38 6.71
N CYS A 5 -9.18 -3.32 6.91
CA CYS A 5 -7.73 -3.28 6.63
C CYS A 5 -6.96 -3.30 7.97
N PRO A 6 -6.16 -4.35 8.28
CA PRO A 6 -5.42 -4.46 9.54
C PRO A 6 -4.16 -3.58 9.54
N GLY A 7 -4.32 -2.27 9.39
CA GLY A 7 -3.23 -1.30 9.35
C GLY A 7 -3.74 0.12 9.11
N TYR A 8 -2.87 1.11 9.22
CA TYR A 8 -3.21 2.48 8.82
C TYR A 8 -3.24 2.56 7.31
N MET A 9 -4.42 2.80 6.74
CA MET A 9 -4.59 2.92 5.29
C MET A 9 -3.80 4.12 4.76
N ARG A 10 -3.01 3.89 3.72
CA ARG A 10 -2.09 4.83 3.06
C ARG A 10 -2.06 4.52 1.57
N GLY A 11 -2.50 5.47 0.78
CA GLY A 11 -2.67 5.28 -0.66
C GLY A 11 -3.90 4.46 -1.02
N LEU A 12 -4.46 4.79 -2.17
CA LEU A 12 -5.61 4.11 -2.75
C LEU A 12 -5.52 4.22 -4.26
N SER A 13 -5.54 3.07 -4.93
CA SER A 13 -5.63 3.02 -6.39
C SER A 13 -6.71 2.04 -6.82
N PHE A 14 -7.19 2.21 -8.05
CA PHE A 14 -8.26 1.39 -8.60
C PHE A 14 -7.80 0.77 -9.91
N HIS A 15 -8.18 -0.50 -10.11
CA HIS A 15 -7.99 -1.18 -11.39
C HIS A 15 -9.20 -2.09 -11.67
N GLY A 16 -10.03 -1.69 -12.63
CA GLY A 16 -11.30 -2.37 -12.89
C GLY A 16 -12.19 -2.35 -11.64
N ASN A 17 -12.66 -3.52 -11.23
CA ASN A 17 -13.53 -3.69 -10.06
C ASN A 17 -12.75 -3.91 -8.75
N PHE A 18 -11.46 -3.57 -8.70
CA PHE A 18 -10.61 -3.80 -7.55
C PHE A 18 -10.02 -2.50 -6.99
N ALA A 19 -10.03 -2.35 -5.67
CA ALA A 19 -9.26 -1.34 -4.96
C ALA A 19 -7.95 -1.94 -4.44
N LEU A 20 -6.85 -1.23 -4.68
CA LEU A 20 -5.55 -1.48 -4.07
C LEU A 20 -5.39 -0.48 -2.93
N VAL A 21 -5.33 -0.98 -1.70
CA VAL A 21 -5.21 -0.17 -0.49
C VAL A 21 -3.86 -0.45 0.15
N GLY A 22 -2.99 0.55 0.22
CA GLY A 22 -1.74 0.45 0.97
C GLY A 22 -2.01 0.60 2.46
N MET A 23 -1.18 -0.03 3.27
CA MET A 23 -1.30 -0.06 4.72
C MET A 23 0.08 0.05 5.36
N SER A 24 0.14 0.76 6.48
CA SER A 24 1.31 0.88 7.35
C SER A 24 1.04 0.31 8.72
N ARG A 25 2.09 -0.16 9.41
CA ARG A 25 2.00 -0.48 10.83
C ARG A 25 1.85 0.79 11.67
N PRO A 26 1.25 0.69 12.87
CA PRO A 26 1.35 1.75 13.87
C PRO A 26 2.80 2.08 14.20
N ARG A 27 3.09 3.37 14.38
CA ARG A 27 4.40 3.82 14.85
C ARG A 27 4.57 3.48 16.32
N HIS A 28 5.77 3.09 16.71
CA HIS A 28 6.10 2.75 18.10
C HIS A 28 6.18 3.96 19.06
N ASN A 29 5.90 5.18 18.60
CA ASN A 29 5.86 6.36 19.47
C ASN A 29 4.48 6.51 20.14
N LYS A 30 4.47 6.90 21.42
CA LYS A 30 3.26 7.05 22.26
C LYS A 30 2.18 7.97 21.67
N THR A 31 2.50 8.77 20.66
CA THR A 31 1.55 9.66 19.98
C THR A 31 0.50 8.92 19.15
N PHE A 32 0.79 7.69 18.69
CA PHE A 32 -0.12 6.92 17.82
C PHE A 32 -0.68 5.66 18.50
N SER A 33 -0.64 5.59 19.83
CA SER A 33 -1.25 4.51 20.61
C SER A 33 -2.61 4.91 21.18
N GLY A 34 -3.54 3.95 21.30
CA GLY A 34 -4.88 4.15 21.84
C GLY A 34 -5.88 4.70 20.81
N LEU A 35 -5.59 4.54 19.52
CA LEU A 35 -6.47 4.99 18.44
C LEU A 35 -7.45 3.89 18.05
N ALA A 36 -8.51 4.25 17.30
CA ALA A 36 -9.56 3.31 16.89
C ALA A 36 -9.03 2.04 16.18
N LEU A 37 -7.89 2.14 15.49
CA LEU A 37 -7.24 0.99 14.88
C LEU A 37 -6.81 -0.06 15.92
N ASP A 38 -6.24 0.34 17.06
CA ASP A 38 -5.77 -0.57 18.10
C ASP A 38 -6.92 -1.39 18.69
N GLU A 39 -8.05 -0.73 18.94
CA GLU A 39 -9.27 -1.37 19.42
C GLU A 39 -9.83 -2.35 18.39
N ASN A 40 -9.86 -1.96 17.10
CA ASN A 40 -10.37 -2.80 16.02
C ASN A 40 -9.48 -4.03 15.77
N LEU A 41 -8.15 -3.87 15.83
CA LEU A 41 -7.18 -4.96 15.75
C LEU A 41 -7.38 -5.95 16.91
N SER A 42 -7.52 -5.42 18.13
CA SER A 42 -7.76 -6.23 19.34
C SER A 42 -9.07 -7.02 19.28
N LYS A 43 -10.17 -6.36 18.89
CA LYS A 43 -11.50 -7.00 18.73
C LYS A 43 -11.48 -8.15 17.72
N ARG A 44 -10.67 -8.03 16.67
CA ARG A 44 -10.55 -9.02 15.60
C ARG A 44 -9.41 -10.02 15.81
N GLN A 45 -8.63 -9.88 16.90
CA GLN A 45 -7.47 -10.71 17.22
C GLN A 45 -6.46 -10.81 16.07
N VAL A 46 -6.14 -9.67 15.46
CA VAL A 46 -5.23 -9.60 14.32
C VAL A 46 -4.11 -8.60 14.57
N GLU A 47 -2.90 -9.00 14.20
CA GLU A 47 -1.73 -8.13 14.25
C GLU A 47 -1.75 -7.08 13.12
N PRO A 48 -1.22 -5.87 13.37
CA PRO A 48 -1.08 -4.85 12.34
C PRO A 48 -0.11 -5.27 11.23
N ARG A 49 -0.42 -4.86 9.99
CA ARG A 49 0.31 -5.24 8.79
C ARG A 49 0.71 -4.01 7.98
N CYS A 50 1.95 -4.04 7.47
CA CYS A 50 2.40 -3.18 6.38
C CYS A 50 2.25 -3.94 5.06
N GLY A 51 1.74 -3.30 4.02
CA GLY A 51 1.56 -3.94 2.72
C GLY A 51 0.37 -3.41 1.94
N ILE A 52 -0.05 -4.14 0.91
CA ILE A 52 -1.14 -3.76 0.02
C ILE A 52 -2.22 -4.84 0.08
N GLN A 53 -3.48 -4.43 0.23
CA GLN A 53 -4.64 -5.29 0.02
C GLN A 53 -5.30 -5.01 -1.32
N VAL A 54 -5.79 -6.06 -1.97
CA VAL A 54 -6.62 -5.98 -3.16
C VAL A 54 -8.04 -6.39 -2.76
N ILE A 55 -8.96 -5.44 -2.86
CA ILE A 55 -10.35 -5.57 -2.41
C ILE A 55 -11.25 -5.63 -3.64
N ASP A 56 -12.08 -6.65 -3.76
CA ASP A 56 -13.14 -6.69 -4.77
C ASP A 56 -14.25 -5.71 -4.37
N LEU A 57 -14.47 -4.68 -5.18
CA LEU A 57 -15.44 -3.63 -4.89
C LEU A 57 -16.89 -4.10 -4.96
N ARG A 58 -17.15 -5.26 -5.57
CA ARG A 58 -18.51 -5.80 -5.71
C ARG A 58 -18.97 -6.48 -4.44
N THR A 59 -18.05 -7.12 -3.71
CA THR A 59 -18.36 -7.88 -2.50
C THR A 59 -17.80 -7.24 -1.22
N GLY A 60 -16.73 -6.44 -1.34
CA GLY A 60 -15.97 -5.92 -0.21
C GLY A 60 -14.89 -6.88 0.29
N ASP A 61 -14.70 -8.04 -0.35
CA ASP A 61 -13.75 -9.05 0.12
C ASP A 61 -12.31 -8.67 -0.25
N THR A 62 -11.37 -8.92 0.67
CA THR A 62 -9.94 -8.91 0.34
C THR A 62 -9.58 -10.19 -0.42
N VAL A 63 -9.42 -10.07 -1.74
CA VAL A 63 -9.15 -11.21 -2.63
C VAL A 63 -7.66 -11.51 -2.78
N HIS A 64 -6.79 -10.51 -2.65
CA HIS A 64 -5.33 -10.68 -2.68
C HIS A 64 -4.62 -9.72 -1.73
N TRP A 65 -3.35 -10.01 -1.44
CA TRP A 65 -2.52 -9.17 -0.59
C TRP A 65 -1.04 -9.36 -0.88
N VAL A 66 -0.27 -8.31 -0.59
CA VAL A 66 1.20 -8.33 -0.49
C VAL A 66 1.55 -7.80 0.88
N ARG A 67 2.31 -8.56 1.67
CA ARG A 67 2.75 -8.15 3.00
C ARG A 67 4.23 -7.81 2.99
N MET A 68 4.57 -6.69 3.60
CA MET A 68 5.95 -6.30 3.85
C MET A 68 6.34 -6.73 5.25
N GLU A 69 7.50 -7.39 5.36
CA GLU A 69 8.08 -7.85 6.61
C GLU A 69 9.53 -7.34 6.72
N GLY A 70 10.06 -7.29 7.94
CA GLY A 70 11.37 -6.70 8.21
C GLY A 70 11.33 -5.17 8.31
N LEU A 71 12.28 -4.50 7.66
CA LEU A 71 12.56 -3.07 7.85
C LEU A 71 11.49 -2.13 7.30
N VAL A 72 10.66 -2.58 6.35
CA VAL A 72 9.64 -1.73 5.73
C VAL A 72 8.33 -1.86 6.49
N GLU A 73 8.06 -0.88 7.34
CA GLU A 73 6.86 -0.84 8.18
C GLU A 73 5.82 0.18 7.74
N GLU A 74 6.20 1.06 6.82
CA GLU A 74 5.36 2.15 6.34
C GLU A 74 5.30 2.21 4.82
N LEU A 75 4.09 2.33 4.30
CA LEU A 75 3.77 2.76 2.94
C LEU A 75 3.14 4.14 2.98
N TYR A 76 3.37 4.92 1.93
CA TYR A 76 2.79 6.26 1.79
C TYR A 76 1.69 6.28 0.73
N ASP A 77 1.91 5.57 -0.38
CA ASP A 77 0.97 5.54 -1.49
C ASP A 77 1.05 4.21 -2.25
N VAL A 78 0.01 3.92 -3.03
CA VAL A 78 -0.07 2.82 -3.98
C VAL A 78 -0.70 3.32 -5.28
N VAL A 79 -0.11 2.95 -6.41
CA VAL A 79 -0.60 3.32 -7.75
C VAL A 79 -0.60 2.08 -8.65
N ALA A 80 -1.72 1.83 -9.32
CA ALA A 80 -1.81 0.85 -10.40
C ALA A 80 -1.29 1.45 -11.70
N LEU A 81 -0.47 0.71 -12.44
CA LEU A 81 0.07 1.09 -13.75
C LEU A 81 -0.36 0.06 -14.82
N PRO A 82 -1.61 0.16 -15.34
CA PRO A 82 -2.14 -0.79 -16.31
C PRO A 82 -1.31 -0.79 -17.60
N GLY A 83 -1.06 -1.97 -18.16
CA GLY A 83 -0.30 -2.11 -19.42
C GLY A 83 1.20 -1.88 -19.30
N VAL A 84 1.71 -1.42 -18.15
CA VAL A 84 3.14 -1.21 -17.94
C VAL A 84 3.82 -2.53 -17.59
N ARG A 85 4.89 -2.86 -18.32
CA ARG A 85 5.76 -4.01 -18.04
C ARG A 85 7.12 -3.51 -17.59
N ARG A 86 7.66 -4.11 -16.51
CA ARG A 86 8.96 -3.74 -15.91
C ARG A 86 9.03 -2.25 -15.54
N PRO A 87 8.18 -1.78 -14.61
CA PRO A 87 8.23 -0.39 -14.16
C PRO A 87 9.61 -0.09 -13.54
N MET A 88 10.13 1.10 -13.81
CA MET A 88 11.35 1.62 -13.22
C MET A 88 11.03 2.91 -12.48
N ALA A 89 11.59 3.08 -11.30
CA ALA A 89 11.55 4.32 -10.54
C ALA A 89 12.98 4.84 -10.37
N LEU A 90 13.19 6.13 -10.59
CA LEU A 90 14.46 6.80 -10.34
C LEU A 90 14.41 7.48 -8.97
N GLY A 91 15.39 7.16 -8.12
CA GLY A 91 15.55 7.83 -6.84
C GLY A 91 16.11 9.25 -7.02
N PHE A 92 15.80 10.13 -6.08
CA PHE A 92 16.29 11.53 -6.10
C PHE A 92 17.71 11.72 -5.58
N LYS A 93 18.33 10.68 -5.01
CA LYS A 93 19.60 10.80 -4.27
C LYS A 93 20.84 10.44 -5.09
N THR A 94 20.68 9.62 -6.13
CA THR A 94 21.80 9.13 -6.94
C THR A 94 21.95 9.98 -8.20
N ASP A 95 23.15 10.00 -8.79
CA ASP A 95 23.41 10.68 -10.07
C ASP A 95 22.62 10.08 -11.25
N GLU A 96 22.01 8.90 -11.08
CA GLU A 96 21.21 8.21 -12.10
C GLU A 96 20.11 9.11 -12.65
N ILE A 97 19.48 9.93 -11.80
CA ILE A 97 18.44 10.87 -12.21
C ILE A 97 18.91 11.90 -13.26
N ARG A 98 20.22 12.21 -13.29
CA ARG A 98 20.81 13.16 -14.25
C ARG A 98 21.21 12.50 -15.57
N ARG A 99 21.33 11.17 -15.58
CA ARG A 99 21.96 10.41 -16.68
C ARG A 99 20.99 9.52 -17.44
N VAL A 100 19.84 9.21 -16.85
CA VAL A 100 18.83 8.36 -17.49
C VAL A 100 18.00 9.18 -18.47
N ILE A 101 18.07 8.80 -19.74
CA ILE A 101 17.21 9.34 -20.81
C ILE A 101 16.21 8.24 -21.16
N SER A 102 14.92 8.53 -20.98
CA SER A 102 13.85 7.67 -21.47
C SER A 102 13.32 8.27 -22.78
N ILE A 103 13.40 7.51 -23.86
CA ILE A 103 12.80 7.87 -25.14
C ILE A 103 11.50 7.08 -25.23
N ASP A 104 10.38 7.79 -25.23
CA ASP A 104 9.10 7.16 -25.54
C ASP A 104 9.09 6.74 -27.01
N THR A 105 8.79 5.48 -27.27
CA THR A 105 8.76 4.95 -28.65
C THR A 105 7.45 5.24 -29.37
N GLY A 106 6.50 5.92 -28.74
CA GLY A 106 5.25 6.36 -29.37
C GLY A 106 4.42 5.19 -29.88
N ALA A 107 3.56 4.65 -29.02
CA ALA A 107 2.48 3.75 -29.41
C ALA A 107 1.13 4.43 -29.20
#